data_AF-A0A5B0RM09-F1
#
_entry.id   AF-A0A5B0RM09-F1
#
_cell.length_a   1.000
_cell.length_b   1.000
_cell.length_c   1.000
_cell.angle_alpha   90.00
_cell.angle_beta   90.00
_cell.angle_gamma   90.00
#
_symmetry.space_group_name_H-M   'P 1'
#
loop_
_entity.id
_entity.type
_entity.pdbx_description
1 polymer ?
#
loop_
_entity_poly.entity_id
_entity_poly.type
_entity_poly.pdbx_seq_one_letter_code
_entity_poly.pdbx_strand_id
1 'polypeptide(L)'
;MLMGTGYTDPNQLVAILPRAPYHPDTLLQLSEVAAHNEDQGQATRFLNQALFVNEKTLWTAASSFFSAGHCRLDFKIVENRNLFKALDLKFKLLLKQGCYRSSFQTCKFLFSLNPYQDPFGSLLWIDFLAPKANQDEFFIELLDNLAALQNRDPNGGIYTEAYPGLYYARALCLRAIEEKDRASNHDPSDFALESAILRFPQVIKPLARAIGLSIPTQYERIERAQVEEGYTDDVARNMLHLKARIYAVRSASLWKVAEISEWLRQILERAVVKFSQPDDPDVQLGTQFATNPQLHSVAAEGIYRAVLVSDVQAFKNFLPPAVYSHSTTAFSFDPLPPEGGTSYDAEYFRKGDEMIDGPSEMARRREAEEEEEEEEGFAGGMVGEEEAERALEELFENGDVDHLEPEQLNQVANQLQLFLQLGYERLQPEQREVLRARFDRLFERRQHVPPPVERPADEDHHSSTSDDDVDLPMPGAFANTF
;
A
#
# COMPACT_ATOMS: atom_id res chain seq x y z
N MET A 1 22.45 20.95 -10.56
CA MET A 1 23.28 20.33 -9.51
C MET A 1 22.90 20.96 -8.16
N LEU A 2 21.90 20.40 -7.47
CA LEU A 2 21.44 20.84 -6.15
C LEU A 2 21.76 19.71 -5.16
N MET A 3 22.97 19.73 -4.62
CA MET A 3 23.39 18.84 -3.55
C MET A 3 23.08 19.51 -2.20
N GLY A 4 22.28 18.81 -1.38
CA GLY A 4 22.39 18.78 0.07
C GLY A 4 22.29 20.09 0.84
N THR A 5 21.06 20.49 1.17
CA THR A 5 20.70 21.02 2.51
C THR A 5 19.20 20.82 2.70
N GLY A 6 18.79 20.17 3.80
CA GLY A 6 17.42 19.70 4.10
C GLY A 6 16.32 20.76 4.27
N TYR A 7 16.47 21.94 3.68
CA TYR A 7 15.41 22.90 3.42
C TYR A 7 15.69 23.54 2.06
N THR A 8 14.97 23.12 1.01
CA THR A 8 14.90 23.91 -0.22
C THR A 8 14.35 25.28 0.17
N ASP A 9 15.04 26.37 -0.17
CA ASP A 9 14.57 27.74 0.11
C ASP A 9 13.11 27.86 -0.38
N PRO A 10 12.14 28.16 0.49
CA PRO A 10 10.73 28.32 0.12
C PRO A 10 10.53 29.21 -1.10
N ASN A 11 11.38 30.24 -1.26
CA ASN A 11 11.31 31.15 -2.40
C ASN A 11 11.64 30.46 -3.73
N GLN A 12 12.53 29.47 -3.71
CA GLN A 12 12.86 28.67 -4.90
C GLN A 12 11.70 27.74 -5.26
N LEU A 13 11.04 27.12 -4.27
CA LEU A 13 9.85 26.28 -4.51
C LEU A 13 8.70 27.10 -5.11
N VAL A 14 8.47 28.30 -4.59
CA VAL A 14 7.47 29.23 -5.13
C VAL A 14 7.83 29.68 -6.55
N ALA A 15 9.11 29.86 -6.87
CA ALA A 15 9.56 30.21 -8.22
C ALA A 15 9.36 29.08 -9.26
N ILE A 16 9.32 27.82 -8.82
CA ILE A 16 9.05 26.66 -9.69
C ILE A 16 7.56 26.55 -10.02
N LEU A 17 6.67 26.98 -9.12
CA LEU A 17 5.22 26.80 -9.23
C LEU A 17 4.62 27.36 -10.54
N PRO A 18 5.00 28.56 -11.05
CA PRO A 18 4.52 29.05 -12.34
C PRO A 18 4.97 28.19 -13.55
N ARG A 19 6.11 27.50 -13.43
CA ARG A 19 6.68 26.67 -14.51
C ARG A 19 6.10 25.26 -14.50
N ALA A 20 5.88 24.69 -13.31
CA ALA A 20 5.36 23.34 -13.11
C ALA A 20 4.26 23.32 -12.04
N PRO A 21 3.05 23.83 -12.34
CA PRO A 21 1.98 24.01 -11.35
C PRO A 21 1.37 22.69 -10.85
N TYR A 22 1.60 21.59 -11.57
CA TYR A 22 1.08 20.26 -11.24
C TYR A 22 2.18 19.29 -10.79
N HIS A 23 3.36 19.78 -10.39
CA HIS A 23 4.40 18.90 -9.85
C HIS A 23 4.04 18.46 -8.41
N PRO A 24 3.73 17.16 -8.17
CA PRO A 24 3.19 16.70 -6.89
C PRO A 24 4.16 16.93 -5.72
N ASP A 25 5.45 16.68 -5.89
CA ASP A 25 6.43 16.81 -4.81
C ASP A 25 6.64 18.28 -4.39
N THR A 26 6.59 19.21 -5.35
CA THR A 26 6.66 20.65 -5.06
C THR A 26 5.43 21.10 -4.28
N LEU A 27 4.24 20.64 -4.69
CA LEU A 27 2.99 20.95 -3.99
C LEU A 27 2.98 20.42 -2.55
N LEU A 28 3.50 19.20 -2.33
CA LEU A 28 3.60 18.62 -0.99
C LEU A 28 4.61 19.38 -0.12
N GLN A 29 5.78 19.75 -0.64
CA GLN A 29 6.74 20.58 0.10
C GLN A 29 6.18 21.97 0.43
N LEU A 30 5.50 22.63 -0.51
CA LEU A 30 4.83 23.91 -0.25
C LEU A 30 3.70 23.77 0.79
N SER A 31 3.02 22.63 0.82
CA SER A 31 2.02 22.32 1.86
C SER A 31 2.67 22.27 3.26
N GLU A 32 3.81 21.59 3.40
CA GLU A 32 4.55 21.52 4.66
C GLU A 32 5.10 22.89 5.10
N VAL A 33 5.66 23.66 4.17
CA VAL A 33 6.14 25.02 4.43
C VAL A 33 5.01 25.93 4.86
N ALA A 34 3.85 25.87 4.19
CA ALA A 34 2.68 26.65 4.58
C ALA A 34 2.15 26.23 5.96
N ALA A 35 2.16 24.93 6.27
CA ALA A 35 1.77 24.42 7.58
C ALA A 35 2.73 24.90 8.69
N HIS A 36 4.04 24.97 8.41
CA HIS A 36 5.05 25.51 9.32
C HIS A 36 4.86 27.02 9.56
N ASN A 37 4.41 27.77 8.54
CA ASN A 37 4.07 29.18 8.65
C ASN A 37 2.68 29.45 9.25
N GLU A 38 2.05 28.43 9.84
CA GLU A 38 0.70 28.49 10.44
C GLU A 38 -0.43 28.84 9.45
N ASP A 39 -0.16 28.86 8.13
CA ASP A 39 -1.17 29.05 7.09
C ASP A 39 -1.78 27.70 6.68
N GLN A 40 -2.69 27.20 7.52
CA GLN A 40 -3.38 25.93 7.29
C GLN A 40 -4.28 25.95 6.05
N GLY A 41 -4.77 27.13 5.65
CA GLY A 41 -5.62 27.28 4.47
C GLY A 41 -4.85 26.99 3.19
N GLN A 42 -3.69 27.62 3.03
CA GLN A 42 -2.80 27.34 1.89
C GLN A 42 -2.21 25.93 1.94
N ALA A 43 -1.81 25.46 3.13
CA ALA A 43 -1.31 24.10 3.30
C ALA A 43 -2.31 23.06 2.77
N THR A 44 -3.58 23.20 3.17
CA THR A 44 -4.66 22.31 2.73
C THR A 44 -4.93 22.43 1.22
N ARG A 45 -4.83 23.65 0.65
CA ARG A 45 -5.00 23.88 -0.79
C ARG A 45 -3.94 23.13 -1.60
N PHE A 46 -2.66 23.29 -1.26
CA PHE A 46 -1.57 22.60 -1.96
C PHE A 46 -1.66 21.08 -1.81
N LEU A 47 -2.02 20.59 -0.63
CA LEU A 47 -2.22 19.16 -0.39
C LEU A 47 -3.35 18.58 -1.26
N ASN A 48 -4.50 19.25 -1.31
CA ASN A 48 -5.62 18.81 -2.15
C ASN A 48 -5.26 18.89 -3.65
N GLN A 49 -4.47 19.88 -4.05
CA GLN A 49 -3.97 19.96 -5.43
C GLN A 49 -3.01 18.81 -5.76
N ALA A 50 -2.11 18.44 -4.84
CA ALA A 50 -1.23 17.29 -5.01
C ALA A 50 -2.03 15.98 -5.13
N LEU A 51 -3.04 15.78 -4.28
CA LEU A 51 -3.94 14.62 -4.36
C LEU A 51 -4.70 14.58 -5.69
N PHE A 52 -5.18 15.72 -6.16
CA PHE A 52 -5.86 15.82 -7.45
C PHE A 52 -4.94 15.41 -8.61
N VAL A 53 -3.69 15.87 -8.61
CA VAL A 53 -2.70 15.45 -9.62
C VAL A 53 -2.49 13.94 -9.57
N ASN A 54 -2.27 13.39 -8.37
CA ASN A 54 -2.08 11.94 -8.21
C ASN A 54 -3.30 11.17 -8.72
N GLU A 55 -4.52 11.60 -8.39
CA GLU A 55 -5.75 11.00 -8.90
C GLU A 55 -5.83 11.02 -10.42
N LYS A 56 -5.39 12.11 -11.07
CA LYS A 56 -5.35 12.22 -12.54
C LYS A 56 -4.29 11.34 -13.20
N THR A 57 -3.19 11.05 -12.50
CA THR A 57 -2.15 10.14 -13.01
C THR A 57 -2.51 8.67 -12.85
N LEU A 58 -3.49 8.34 -12.00
CA LEU A 58 -3.99 6.98 -11.89
C LEU A 58 -4.78 6.60 -13.15
N TRP A 59 -4.52 5.39 -13.66
CA TRP A 59 -5.22 4.84 -14.82
C TRP A 59 -6.74 4.85 -14.60
N THR A 60 -7.54 5.16 -15.63
CA THR A 60 -9.01 5.33 -15.50
C THR A 60 -9.71 4.12 -14.86
N ALA A 61 -9.24 2.89 -15.14
CA ALA A 61 -9.76 1.67 -14.50
C ALA A 61 -9.20 1.39 -13.09
N ALA A 62 -8.16 2.09 -12.66
CA ALA A 62 -7.55 1.93 -11.34
C ALA A 62 -8.54 2.23 -10.21
N SER A 63 -9.48 3.16 -10.39
CA SER A 63 -10.56 3.42 -9.42
C SER A 63 -11.37 2.16 -9.07
N SER A 64 -11.70 1.34 -10.08
CA SER A 64 -12.35 0.04 -9.90
C SER A 64 -11.44 -0.98 -9.21
N PHE A 65 -10.14 -1.01 -9.55
CA PHE A 65 -9.17 -1.92 -8.93
C PHE A 65 -8.83 -1.55 -7.47
N PHE A 66 -8.80 -0.26 -7.12
CA PHE A 66 -8.67 0.20 -5.75
C PHE A 66 -9.91 -0.17 -4.94
N SER A 67 -11.11 0.03 -5.50
CA SER A 67 -12.37 -0.34 -4.84
C SER A 67 -12.49 -1.86 -4.63
N ALA A 68 -11.98 -2.65 -5.58
CA ALA A 68 -11.92 -4.11 -5.48
C ALA A 68 -10.76 -4.63 -4.60
N GLY A 69 -9.85 -3.76 -4.16
CA GLY A 69 -8.71 -4.14 -3.33
C GLY A 69 -7.63 -4.95 -4.04
N HIS A 70 -7.56 -4.90 -5.38
CA HIS A 70 -6.56 -5.61 -6.19
C HIS A 70 -5.37 -4.76 -6.61
N CYS A 71 -5.47 -3.43 -6.49
CA CYS A 71 -4.35 -2.54 -6.80
C CYS A 71 -3.39 -2.46 -5.61
N ARG A 72 -2.10 -2.74 -5.86
CA ARG A 72 -1.00 -2.52 -4.93
C ARG A 72 0.00 -1.56 -5.58
N LEU A 73 0.64 -0.75 -4.76
CA LEU A 73 1.62 0.23 -5.20
C LEU A 73 2.94 -0.03 -4.50
N ASP A 74 3.99 -0.31 -5.27
CA ASP A 74 5.31 -0.54 -4.70
C ASP A 74 5.92 0.79 -4.23
N PHE A 75 6.35 0.81 -2.98
CA PHE A 75 6.97 1.97 -2.35
C PHE A 75 8.44 2.14 -2.74
N LYS A 76 9.08 1.07 -3.25
CA LYS A 76 10.45 1.11 -3.77
C LYS A 76 10.60 2.04 -4.96
N ILE A 77 9.53 2.24 -5.72
CA ILE A 77 9.48 3.18 -6.85
C ILE A 77 9.28 4.60 -6.30
N VAL A 78 10.22 5.49 -6.59
CA VAL A 78 10.27 6.87 -6.10
C VAL A 78 9.03 7.69 -6.50
N GLU A 79 8.52 7.49 -7.72
CA GLU A 79 7.36 8.20 -8.26
C GLU A 79 6.07 7.90 -7.49
N ASN A 80 5.99 6.73 -6.85
CA ASN A 80 4.82 6.31 -6.09
C ASN A 80 4.78 6.93 -4.69
N ARG A 81 5.93 7.37 -4.16
CA ARG A 81 6.07 7.83 -2.76
C ARG A 81 5.25 9.08 -2.47
N ASN A 82 5.06 9.91 -3.49
CA ASN A 82 4.25 11.13 -3.41
C ASN A 82 2.81 10.86 -2.95
N LEU A 83 2.17 9.78 -3.42
CA LEU A 83 0.80 9.42 -3.08
C LEU A 83 0.72 8.94 -1.64
N PHE A 84 1.67 8.09 -1.21
CA PHE A 84 1.75 7.65 0.19
C PHE A 84 1.90 8.85 1.14
N LYS A 85 2.82 9.78 0.82
CA LYS A 85 3.03 10.99 1.59
C LYS A 85 1.80 11.91 1.60
N ALA A 86 1.15 12.10 0.45
CA ALA A 86 -0.05 12.92 0.34
C ALA A 86 -1.21 12.34 1.19
N LEU A 87 -1.40 11.02 1.15
CA LEU A 87 -2.39 10.33 1.98
C LEU A 87 -2.06 10.41 3.47
N ASP A 88 -0.78 10.27 3.84
CA ASP A 88 -0.31 10.43 5.23
C ASP A 88 -0.63 11.82 5.79
N LEU A 89 -0.29 12.87 5.03
CA LEU A 89 -0.62 14.25 5.39
C LEU A 89 -2.14 14.46 5.46
N LYS A 90 -2.90 13.88 4.52
CA LYS A 90 -4.36 14.04 4.45
C LYS A 90 -5.07 13.43 5.64
N PHE A 91 -4.74 12.20 6.04
CA PHE A 91 -5.41 11.61 7.20
C PHE A 91 -5.01 12.35 8.49
N LYS A 92 -3.74 12.77 8.64
CA LYS A 92 -3.30 13.58 9.79
C LYS A 92 -4.03 14.92 9.87
N LEU A 93 -4.27 15.57 8.73
CA LEU A 93 -5.08 16.79 8.68
C LEU A 93 -6.52 16.54 9.14
N LEU A 94 -7.17 15.47 8.63
CA LEU A 94 -8.53 15.08 9.04
C LEU A 94 -8.60 14.72 10.53
N LEU A 95 -7.56 14.07 11.05
CA LEU A 95 -7.43 13.76 12.47
C LEU A 95 -7.38 15.04 13.31
N LYS A 96 -6.56 16.04 12.92
CA LYS A 96 -6.49 17.35 13.60
C LYS A 96 -7.83 18.09 13.59
N GLN A 97 -8.66 17.87 12.55
CA GLN A 97 -10.01 18.42 12.43
C GLN A 97 -11.07 17.65 13.24
N GLY A 98 -10.71 16.52 13.87
CA GLY A 98 -11.65 15.66 14.60
C GLY A 98 -12.55 14.80 13.70
N CYS A 99 -12.25 14.72 12.40
CA CYS A 99 -12.99 13.88 11.45
C CYS A 99 -12.50 12.42 11.50
N TYR A 100 -12.67 11.76 12.65
CA TYR A 100 -12.11 10.42 12.91
C TYR A 100 -12.55 9.37 11.89
N ARG A 101 -13.82 9.36 11.49
CA ARG A 101 -14.35 8.40 10.50
C ARG A 101 -13.65 8.54 9.14
N SER A 102 -13.51 9.77 8.63
CA SER A 102 -12.84 10.04 7.36
C SER A 102 -11.34 9.74 7.45
N SER A 103 -10.70 10.16 8.55
CA SER A 103 -9.30 9.83 8.82
C SER A 103 -9.07 8.31 8.82
N PHE A 104 -9.97 7.54 9.43
CA PHE A 104 -9.89 6.09 9.43
C PHE A 104 -10.00 5.50 8.03
N GLN A 105 -10.94 5.96 7.19
CA GLN A 105 -11.04 5.48 5.81
C GLN A 105 -9.78 5.79 5.00
N THR A 106 -9.22 7.00 5.13
CA THR A 106 -7.97 7.37 4.46
C THR A 106 -6.79 6.53 4.94
N CYS A 107 -6.70 6.26 6.24
CA CYS A 107 -5.64 5.40 6.81
C CYS A 107 -5.76 3.94 6.32
N LYS A 108 -6.98 3.41 6.18
CA LYS A 108 -7.21 2.08 5.59
C LYS A 108 -6.80 2.05 4.12
N PHE A 109 -7.12 3.11 3.38
CA PHE A 109 -6.72 3.21 1.97
C PHE A 109 -5.19 3.24 1.86
N LEU A 110 -4.50 4.04 2.67
CA LEU A 110 -3.04 4.08 2.74
C LEU A 110 -2.44 2.68 3.03
N PHE A 111 -2.97 1.97 4.04
CA PHE A 111 -2.54 0.61 4.35
C PHE A 111 -2.78 -0.37 3.19
N SER A 112 -3.90 -0.24 2.47
CA SER A 112 -4.26 -1.14 1.37
C SER A 112 -3.32 -1.04 0.16
N LEU A 113 -2.58 0.07 0.01
CA LEU A 113 -1.64 0.25 -1.10
C LEU A 113 -0.45 -0.71 -1.00
N ASN A 114 0.10 -0.88 0.20
CA ASN A 114 1.18 -1.82 0.48
C ASN A 114 1.02 -2.39 1.90
N PRO A 115 0.18 -3.42 2.07
CA PRO A 115 -0.10 -4.00 3.38
C PRO A 115 1.03 -4.93 3.88
N TYR A 116 2.00 -5.27 3.02
CA TYR A 116 3.08 -6.21 3.33
C TYR A 116 4.30 -5.55 3.99
N GLN A 117 4.53 -4.27 3.73
CA GLN A 117 5.65 -3.51 4.32
C GLN A 117 5.17 -2.33 5.19
N ASP A 118 3.93 -1.89 5.02
CA ASP A 118 3.33 -0.72 5.68
C ASP A 118 4.31 0.48 5.76
N PRO A 119 4.67 1.09 4.62
CA PRO A 119 5.75 2.07 4.54
C PRO A 119 5.56 3.32 5.42
N PHE A 120 4.34 3.63 5.84
CA PHE A 120 4.03 4.76 6.70
C PHE A 120 3.52 4.38 8.10
N GLY A 121 3.60 3.10 8.48
CA GLY A 121 3.17 2.63 9.79
C GLY A 121 1.69 2.88 10.07
N SER A 122 0.84 2.69 9.07
CA SER A 122 -0.62 2.84 9.13
C SER A 122 -1.24 1.98 10.24
N LEU A 123 -0.68 0.78 10.52
CA LEU A 123 -1.14 -0.08 11.61
C LEU A 123 -1.04 0.60 12.99
N LEU A 124 -0.06 1.49 13.19
CA LEU A 124 0.13 2.29 14.41
C LEU A 124 -0.89 3.44 14.58
N TRP A 125 -1.77 3.61 13.60
CA TRP A 125 -2.86 4.58 13.64
C TRP A 125 -4.22 3.91 13.63
N ILE A 126 -4.35 2.75 12.97
CA ILE A 126 -5.60 1.97 12.92
C ILE A 126 -6.04 1.59 14.34
N ASP A 127 -5.12 1.21 15.22
CA ASP A 127 -5.38 0.89 16.64
C ASP A 127 -6.08 2.03 17.42
N PHE A 128 -5.70 3.28 17.15
CA PHE A 128 -6.31 4.46 17.77
C PHE A 128 -7.59 4.89 17.06
N LEU A 129 -7.56 4.88 15.72
CA LEU A 129 -8.64 5.41 14.89
C LEU A 129 -9.88 4.51 14.89
N ALA A 130 -9.73 3.18 14.97
CA ALA A 130 -10.86 2.27 14.94
C ALA A 130 -11.83 2.49 16.12
N PRO A 131 -11.38 2.48 17.40
CA PRO A 131 -12.26 2.81 18.53
C PRO A 131 -12.82 4.24 18.45
N LYS A 132 -12.02 5.22 18.01
CA LYS A 132 -12.50 6.62 17.87
C LYS A 132 -13.55 6.79 16.78
N ALA A 133 -13.51 5.98 15.73
CA ALA A 133 -14.44 6.05 14.61
C ALA A 133 -15.71 5.19 14.82
N ASN A 134 -15.82 4.47 15.94
CA ASN A 134 -16.86 3.47 16.19
C ASN A 134 -16.97 2.47 15.04
N GLN A 135 -15.82 1.94 14.59
CA GLN A 135 -15.72 0.92 13.55
C GLN A 135 -15.16 -0.37 14.15
N ASP A 136 -15.71 -0.75 15.29
CA ASP A 136 -15.22 -1.83 16.14
C ASP A 136 -15.35 -3.20 15.45
N GLU A 137 -16.53 -3.49 14.88
CA GLU A 137 -16.82 -4.73 14.15
C GLU A 137 -15.83 -4.96 12.99
N PHE A 138 -15.61 -3.92 12.18
CA PHE A 138 -14.64 -3.96 11.08
C PHE A 138 -13.21 -4.19 11.58
N PHE A 139 -12.85 -3.61 12.72
CA PHE A 139 -11.50 -3.76 13.26
C PHE A 139 -11.24 -5.19 13.74
N ILE A 140 -12.22 -5.84 14.38
CA ILE A 140 -12.12 -7.26 14.75
C ILE A 140 -11.94 -8.13 13.49
N GLU A 141 -12.78 -7.93 12.47
CA GLU A 141 -12.66 -8.66 11.19
C GLU A 141 -11.29 -8.40 10.52
N LEU A 142 -10.78 -7.18 10.59
CA LEU A 142 -9.46 -6.85 10.06
C LEU A 142 -8.36 -7.65 10.78
N LEU A 143 -8.39 -7.73 12.12
CA LEU A 143 -7.38 -8.48 12.88
C LEU A 143 -7.36 -9.97 12.51
N ASP A 144 -8.53 -10.58 12.34
CA ASP A 144 -8.65 -11.99 11.95
C ASP A 144 -8.03 -12.24 10.56
N ASN A 145 -8.19 -11.29 9.63
CA ASN A 145 -7.64 -11.36 8.28
C ASN A 145 -6.15 -10.96 8.20
N LEU A 146 -5.64 -10.18 9.15
CA LEU A 146 -4.24 -9.74 9.16
C LEU A 146 -3.27 -10.91 9.40
N ALA A 147 -3.65 -11.92 10.19
CA ALA A 147 -2.85 -13.14 10.33
C ALA A 147 -2.65 -13.87 8.99
N ALA A 148 -3.69 -13.92 8.15
CA ALA A 148 -3.63 -14.57 6.85
C ALA A 148 -2.77 -13.81 5.83
N LEU A 149 -2.53 -12.50 6.05
CA LEU A 149 -1.73 -11.68 5.16
C LEU A 149 -0.25 -12.08 5.16
N GLN A 150 0.28 -12.51 6.31
CA GLN A 150 1.68 -12.92 6.47
C GLN A 150 2.07 -14.03 5.48
N ASN A 151 1.18 -15.00 5.27
CA ASN A 151 1.42 -16.18 4.43
C ASN A 151 1.28 -15.90 2.92
N ARG A 152 0.87 -14.70 2.52
CA ARG A 152 0.57 -14.36 1.11
C ARG A 152 1.73 -13.73 0.35
N ASP A 153 2.76 -13.21 1.02
CA ASP A 153 3.92 -12.62 0.37
C ASP A 153 5.10 -13.62 0.33
N PRO A 154 5.66 -13.93 -0.85
CA PRO A 154 6.89 -14.72 -0.98
C PRO A 154 8.08 -14.17 -0.19
N ASN A 155 8.10 -12.87 0.11
CA ASN A 155 9.20 -12.20 0.82
C ASN A 155 9.00 -12.11 2.33
N GLY A 156 7.91 -12.68 2.86
CA GLY A 156 7.52 -12.58 4.27
C GLY A 156 6.79 -11.27 4.59
N GLY A 157 5.51 -11.37 4.96
CA GLY A 157 4.70 -10.20 5.32
C GLY A 157 4.96 -9.67 6.74
N ILE A 158 4.32 -8.56 7.09
CA ILE A 158 4.38 -7.97 8.44
C ILE A 158 3.90 -8.95 9.50
N TYR A 159 4.69 -9.10 10.57
CA TYR A 159 4.26 -9.76 11.80
C TYR A 159 3.35 -8.83 12.61
N THR A 160 2.05 -8.89 12.32
CA THR A 160 1.03 -8.05 12.98
C THR A 160 0.84 -8.41 14.45
N GLU A 161 1.25 -9.62 14.86
CA GLU A 161 1.20 -10.12 16.23
C GLU A 161 2.12 -9.33 17.18
N ALA A 162 3.18 -8.71 16.67
CA ALA A 162 4.14 -7.93 17.48
C ALA A 162 3.75 -6.44 17.55
N TYR A 163 2.46 -6.10 17.44
CA TYR A 163 1.93 -4.74 17.57
C TYR A 163 1.09 -4.58 18.84
N PRO A 164 1.65 -4.02 19.92
CA PRO A 164 0.94 -3.84 21.19
C PRO A 164 -0.41 -3.14 21.03
N GLY A 165 -0.44 -2.07 20.22
CA GLY A 165 -1.62 -1.25 20.06
C GLY A 165 -2.83 -2.00 19.50
N LEU A 166 -2.62 -2.99 18.63
CA LEU A 166 -3.70 -3.79 18.06
C LEU A 166 -4.42 -4.62 19.15
N TYR A 167 -3.70 -5.17 20.12
CA TYR A 167 -4.29 -5.97 21.21
C TYR A 167 -5.07 -5.10 22.20
N TYR A 168 -4.52 -3.96 22.59
CA TYR A 168 -5.22 -3.03 23.47
C TYR A 168 -6.45 -2.40 22.77
N ALA A 169 -6.33 -2.08 21.48
CA ALA A 169 -7.46 -1.62 20.67
C ALA A 169 -8.53 -2.72 20.51
N ARG A 170 -8.14 -3.99 20.35
CA ARG A 170 -9.07 -5.12 20.26
C ARG A 170 -9.94 -5.21 21.50
N ALA A 171 -9.34 -5.09 22.68
CA ALA A 171 -10.07 -5.09 23.94
C ALA A 171 -11.07 -3.94 24.04
N LEU A 172 -10.67 -2.72 23.64
CA LEU A 172 -11.56 -1.55 23.60
C LEU A 172 -12.72 -1.74 22.63
N CYS A 173 -12.45 -2.26 21.43
CA CYS A 173 -13.48 -2.52 20.42
C CYS A 173 -14.48 -3.58 20.87
N LEU A 174 -14.00 -4.69 21.47
CA LEU A 174 -14.88 -5.71 22.05
C LEU A 174 -15.76 -5.12 23.15
N ARG A 175 -15.19 -4.31 24.03
CA ARG A 175 -15.94 -3.64 25.09
C ARG A 175 -17.04 -2.74 24.52
N ALA A 176 -16.72 -1.95 23.49
CA ALA A 176 -17.68 -1.07 22.84
C ALA A 176 -18.84 -1.85 22.17
N ILE A 177 -18.55 -3.01 21.56
CA ILE A 177 -19.56 -3.90 20.98
C ILE A 177 -20.47 -4.48 22.07
N GLU A 178 -19.89 -5.01 23.16
CA GLU A 178 -20.65 -5.55 24.29
C GLU A 178 -21.57 -4.49 24.92
N GLU A 179 -21.10 -3.26 25.08
CA GLU A 179 -21.89 -2.15 25.61
C GLU A 179 -23.03 -1.73 24.66
N LYS A 180 -22.76 -1.71 23.34
CA LYS A 180 -23.77 -1.45 22.30
C LYS A 180 -24.86 -2.52 22.30
N ASP A 181 -24.47 -3.78 22.45
CA ASP A 181 -25.38 -4.93 22.48
C ASP A 181 -26.04 -5.13 23.85
N ARG A 182 -25.65 -4.32 24.85
CA ARG A 182 -26.09 -4.43 26.26
C ARG A 182 -25.87 -5.83 26.82
N ALA A 183 -24.75 -6.44 26.43
CA ALA A 183 -24.33 -7.73 26.95
C ALA A 183 -24.17 -7.62 28.48
N SER A 184 -24.73 -8.60 29.19
CA SER A 184 -24.52 -8.73 30.64
C SER A 184 -23.16 -9.33 30.97
N ASN A 185 -22.55 -10.00 29.99
CA ASN A 185 -21.24 -10.63 30.12
C ASN A 185 -20.19 -9.80 29.38
N HIS A 186 -19.12 -9.48 30.10
CA HIS A 186 -17.94 -8.77 29.59
C HIS A 186 -16.67 -9.62 29.63
N ASP A 187 -16.79 -10.93 29.85
CA ASP A 187 -15.66 -11.86 29.86
C ASP A 187 -14.78 -11.76 28.59
N PRO A 188 -15.32 -11.60 27.36
CA PRO A 188 -14.48 -11.52 26.16
C PRO A 188 -13.59 -10.28 26.14
N SER A 189 -14.13 -9.10 26.44
CA SER A 189 -13.34 -7.86 26.52
C SER A 189 -12.35 -7.88 27.69
N ASP A 190 -12.75 -8.39 28.85
CA ASP A 190 -11.90 -8.56 30.03
C ASP A 190 -10.73 -9.50 29.77
N PHE A 191 -10.98 -10.63 29.12
CA PHE A 191 -9.95 -11.60 28.73
C PHE A 191 -9.00 -11.00 27.69
N ALA A 192 -9.54 -10.29 26.69
CA ALA A 192 -8.73 -9.63 25.67
C ALA A 192 -7.80 -8.56 26.27
N LEU A 193 -8.28 -7.76 27.23
CA LEU A 193 -7.45 -6.77 27.91
C LEU A 193 -6.38 -7.42 28.78
N GLU A 194 -6.75 -8.47 29.52
CA GLU A 194 -5.79 -9.22 30.35
C GLU A 194 -4.67 -9.83 29.48
N SER A 195 -5.04 -10.47 28.38
CA SER A 195 -4.10 -11.03 27.41
C SER A 195 -3.19 -9.95 26.82
N ALA A 196 -3.74 -8.78 26.46
CA ALA A 196 -2.96 -7.64 25.98
C ALA A 196 -1.92 -7.14 27.02
N ILE A 197 -2.29 -7.11 28.30
CA ILE A 197 -1.39 -6.72 29.39
C ILE A 197 -0.26 -7.73 29.58
N LEU A 198 -0.57 -9.03 29.54
CA LEU A 198 0.41 -10.11 29.72
C LEU A 198 1.40 -10.19 28.55
N ARG A 199 0.90 -10.04 27.32
CA ARG A 199 1.72 -10.01 26.10
C ARG A 199 2.57 -8.74 26.01
N PHE A 200 1.98 -7.58 26.34
CA PHE A 200 2.62 -6.26 26.15
C PHE A 200 2.55 -5.38 27.41
N PRO A 201 3.26 -5.77 28.49
CA PRO A 201 3.30 -4.98 29.72
C PRO A 201 3.99 -3.60 29.54
N GLN A 202 4.82 -3.43 28.52
CA GLN A 202 5.54 -2.20 28.23
C GLN A 202 4.62 -1.00 27.95
N VAL A 203 3.35 -1.25 27.59
CA VAL A 203 2.38 -0.17 27.31
C VAL A 203 1.90 0.52 28.59
N ILE A 204 1.79 -0.20 29.70
CA ILE A 204 1.06 0.27 30.89
C ILE A 204 1.75 1.45 31.56
N LYS A 205 3.08 1.42 31.75
CA LYS A 205 3.76 2.55 32.43
C LYS A 205 3.70 3.86 31.62
N PRO A 206 4.03 3.86 30.32
CA PRO A 206 3.83 5.04 29.48
C PRO A 206 2.39 5.53 29.46
N LEU A 207 1.42 4.62 29.40
CA LEU A 207 0.00 4.96 29.35
C LEU A 207 -0.49 5.55 30.68
N ALA A 208 -0.17 4.90 31.80
CA ALA A 208 -0.51 5.35 33.14
C ALA A 208 0.04 6.74 33.44
N ARG A 209 1.28 7.03 33.02
CA ARG A 209 1.87 8.37 33.10
C ARG A 209 1.09 9.41 32.28
N ALA A 210 0.55 9.03 31.12
CA ALA A 210 -0.21 9.93 30.25
C ALA A 210 -1.62 10.23 30.78
N ILE A 211 -2.27 9.25 31.44
CA ILE A 211 -3.64 9.39 31.96
C ILE A 211 -3.70 9.76 33.46
N GLY A 212 -2.60 9.63 34.19
CA GLY A 212 -2.54 9.85 35.64
C GLY A 212 -3.05 8.66 36.48
N LEU A 213 -2.95 7.43 35.95
CA LEU A 213 -3.39 6.21 36.64
C LEU A 213 -2.32 5.72 37.63
N SER A 214 -2.74 5.33 38.83
CA SER A 214 -1.86 4.68 39.81
C SER A 214 -1.65 3.22 39.44
N ILE A 215 -0.39 2.79 39.41
CA ILE A 215 0.00 1.42 39.10
C ILE A 215 0.22 0.63 40.40
N PRO A 216 -0.20 -0.65 40.48
CA PRO A 216 0.13 -1.50 41.63
C PRO A 216 1.64 -1.69 41.82
N THR A 217 2.12 -1.64 43.06
CA THR A 217 3.57 -1.81 43.37
C THR A 217 4.15 -3.15 42.92
N GLN A 218 3.32 -4.18 42.86
CA GLN A 218 3.69 -5.50 42.34
C GLN A 218 4.00 -5.43 40.83
N TYR A 219 3.24 -4.63 40.08
CA TYR A 219 3.46 -4.42 38.65
C TYR A 219 4.74 -3.65 38.38
N GLU A 220 5.10 -2.70 39.24
CA GLU A 220 6.34 -1.92 39.10
C GLU A 220 7.60 -2.80 39.13
N ARG A 221 7.54 -3.95 39.81
CA ARG A 221 8.65 -4.91 39.95
C ARG A 221 8.81 -5.84 38.75
N ILE A 222 7.84 -5.86 37.83
CA ILE A 222 7.90 -6.73 36.65
C ILE A 222 8.98 -6.19 35.71
N GLU A 223 9.97 -7.03 35.40
CA GLU A 223 11.09 -6.66 34.54
C GLU A 223 10.63 -6.40 33.09
N ARG A 224 9.77 -7.26 32.54
CA ARG A 224 9.17 -7.06 31.21
C ARG A 224 8.34 -5.77 31.10
N ALA A 225 7.83 -5.23 32.20
CA ALA A 225 7.06 -3.99 32.21
C ALA A 225 7.94 -2.72 32.21
N GLN A 226 9.26 -2.85 32.36
CA GLN A 226 10.16 -1.71 32.27
C GLN A 226 10.28 -1.23 30.83
N VAL A 227 10.32 0.10 30.65
CA VAL A 227 10.50 0.74 29.34
C VAL A 227 11.72 1.64 29.44
N GLU A 228 12.70 1.40 28.58
CA GLU A 228 13.86 2.26 28.42
C GLU A 228 13.47 3.44 27.53
N GLU A 229 13.58 4.69 28.02
CA GLU A 229 13.21 5.90 27.27
C GLU A 229 14.34 6.35 26.33
N GLY A 230 14.85 5.44 25.48
CA GLY A 230 15.92 5.70 24.53
C GLY A 230 16.28 4.49 23.68
N TYR A 231 17.16 4.69 22.69
CA TYR A 231 17.66 3.62 21.83
C TYR A 231 18.51 2.62 22.60
N THR A 232 18.21 1.34 22.40
CA THR A 232 18.96 0.19 22.92
C THR A 232 19.42 -0.67 21.75
N ASP A 233 20.62 -1.26 21.85
CA ASP A 233 21.19 -2.13 20.80
C ASP A 233 20.36 -3.41 20.56
N ASP A 234 19.56 -3.82 21.55
CA ASP A 234 18.56 -4.88 21.40
C ASP A 234 17.40 -4.39 20.51
N VAL A 235 17.47 -4.76 19.22
CA VAL A 235 16.53 -4.33 18.18
C VAL A 235 15.09 -4.72 18.50
N ALA A 236 14.86 -5.94 19.02
CA ALA A 236 13.53 -6.44 19.31
C ALA A 236 12.89 -5.63 20.45
N ARG A 237 13.62 -5.53 21.57
CA ARG A 237 13.20 -4.76 22.75
C ARG A 237 13.01 -3.28 22.44
N ASN A 238 13.94 -2.66 21.72
CA ASN A 238 13.85 -1.25 21.32
C ASN A 238 12.62 -0.99 20.45
N MET A 239 12.38 -1.82 19.43
CA MET A 239 11.21 -1.67 18.56
C MET A 239 9.90 -1.87 19.34
N LEU A 240 9.86 -2.84 20.25
CA LEU A 240 8.69 -3.08 21.09
C LEU A 240 8.41 -1.88 22.02
N HIS A 241 9.44 -1.32 22.66
CA HIS A 241 9.33 -0.12 23.48
C HIS A 241 8.84 1.09 22.68
N LEU A 242 9.36 1.26 21.45
CA LEU A 242 8.91 2.31 20.54
C LEU A 242 7.42 2.15 20.18
N LYS A 243 6.99 0.97 19.73
CA LYS A 243 5.59 0.67 19.41
C LYS A 243 4.68 0.91 20.62
N ALA A 244 5.08 0.46 21.81
CA ALA A 244 4.36 0.66 23.06
C ALA A 244 4.23 2.15 23.42
N ARG A 245 5.32 2.92 23.27
CA ARG A 245 5.34 4.36 23.51
C ARG A 245 4.46 5.12 22.52
N ILE A 246 4.49 4.75 21.25
CA ILE A 246 3.63 5.33 20.20
C ILE A 246 2.16 5.14 20.56
N TYR A 247 1.76 3.89 20.86
CA TYR A 247 0.38 3.59 21.23
C TYR A 247 -0.05 4.36 22.47
N ALA A 248 0.75 4.32 23.55
CA ALA A 248 0.41 5.00 24.80
C ALA A 248 0.21 6.52 24.62
N VAL A 249 1.04 7.18 23.82
CA VAL A 249 0.92 8.63 23.57
C VAL A 249 -0.30 8.95 22.72
N ARG A 250 -0.55 8.19 21.65
CA ARG A 250 -1.68 8.45 20.73
C ARG A 250 -3.04 8.09 21.36
N SER A 251 -3.09 6.95 22.04
CA SER A 251 -4.31 6.36 22.57
C SER A 251 -4.65 6.81 23.99
N ALA A 252 -3.83 7.64 24.65
CA ALA A 252 -4.11 8.15 26.00
C ALA A 252 -5.53 8.73 26.15
N SER A 253 -6.04 9.41 25.12
CA SER A 253 -7.38 10.00 25.14
C SER A 253 -8.53 8.98 25.14
N LEU A 254 -8.28 7.73 24.75
CA LEU A 254 -9.25 6.63 24.85
C LEU A 254 -9.32 6.15 26.30
N TRP A 255 -8.16 5.96 26.93
CA TRP A 255 -8.05 5.42 28.27
C TRP A 255 -8.39 6.42 29.37
N LYS A 256 -8.34 7.73 29.11
CA LYS A 256 -8.63 8.80 30.07
C LYS A 256 -10.11 8.84 30.54
N VAL A 257 -11.01 8.17 29.84
CA VAL A 257 -12.42 8.05 30.26
C VAL A 257 -12.47 7.30 31.60
N ALA A 258 -13.19 7.82 32.59
CA ALA A 258 -13.16 7.31 33.97
C ALA A 258 -13.52 5.83 34.06
N GLU A 259 -14.56 5.40 33.34
CA GLU A 259 -15.01 4.00 33.29
C GLU A 259 -13.94 3.08 32.71
N ILE A 260 -13.28 3.50 31.62
CA ILE A 260 -12.22 2.74 30.95
C ILE A 260 -10.94 2.71 31.81
N SER A 261 -10.58 3.83 32.46
CA SER A 261 -9.45 3.90 33.39
C SER A 261 -9.64 2.96 34.59
N GLU A 262 -10.85 2.93 35.15
CA GLU A 262 -11.18 2.07 36.28
C GLU A 262 -11.20 0.59 35.87
N TRP A 263 -11.77 0.29 34.70
CA TRP A 263 -11.70 -1.05 34.11
C TRP A 263 -10.25 -1.52 33.90
N LEU A 264 -9.39 -0.67 33.31
CA LEU A 264 -7.97 -0.96 33.15
C LEU A 264 -7.30 -1.26 34.50
N ARG A 265 -7.61 -0.50 35.55
CA ARG A 265 -7.08 -0.72 36.90
C ARG A 265 -7.46 -2.09 37.45
N GLN A 266 -8.74 -2.47 37.33
CA GLN A 266 -9.25 -3.75 37.81
C GLN A 266 -8.59 -4.94 37.09
N ILE A 267 -8.49 -4.88 35.77
CA ILE A 267 -7.85 -5.94 34.99
C ILE A 267 -6.35 -5.99 35.24
N LEU A 268 -5.69 -4.84 35.43
CA LEU A 268 -4.27 -4.78 35.79
C LEU A 268 -4.01 -5.47 37.14
N GLU A 269 -4.84 -5.25 38.15
CA GLU A 269 -4.73 -5.92 39.46
C GLU A 269 -4.87 -7.45 39.34
N ARG A 270 -5.75 -7.93 38.45
CA ARG A 270 -5.92 -9.36 38.15
C ARG A 270 -4.70 -9.94 37.41
N ALA A 271 -4.22 -9.24 36.39
CA ALA A 271 -3.14 -9.69 35.52
C ALA A 271 -1.79 -9.81 36.24
N VAL A 272 -1.52 -8.95 37.23
CA VAL A 272 -0.27 -8.93 38.02
C VAL A 272 0.11 -10.31 38.56
N VAL A 273 -0.87 -11.09 39.02
CA VAL A 273 -0.62 -12.42 39.61
C VAL A 273 -0.14 -13.43 38.56
N LYS A 274 -0.61 -13.30 37.31
CA LYS A 274 -0.29 -14.22 36.21
C LYS A 274 1.13 -14.05 35.67
N PHE A 275 1.76 -12.88 35.84
CA PHE A 275 3.17 -12.69 35.46
C PHE A 275 4.15 -13.59 36.23
N SER A 276 3.75 -14.11 37.39
CA SER A 276 4.56 -15.07 38.15
C SER A 276 4.43 -16.51 37.64
N GLN A 277 3.58 -16.76 36.65
CA GLN A 277 3.33 -18.07 36.06
C GLN A 277 4.02 -18.15 34.67
N PRO A 278 5.21 -18.78 34.58
CA PRO A 278 5.95 -18.86 33.32
C PRO A 278 5.31 -19.78 32.26
N ASP A 279 4.40 -20.66 32.69
CA ASP A 279 3.68 -21.59 31.81
C ASP A 279 2.47 -20.93 31.11
N ASP A 280 2.15 -19.68 31.45
CA ASP A 280 1.05 -18.96 30.81
C ASP A 280 1.40 -18.63 29.35
N PRO A 281 0.53 -18.97 28.38
CA PRO A 281 0.83 -18.81 26.96
C PRO A 281 1.02 -17.34 26.55
N ASP A 282 0.31 -16.40 27.18
CA ASP A 282 0.41 -14.98 26.87
C ASP A 282 1.73 -14.40 27.40
N VAL A 283 2.21 -14.90 28.53
CA VAL A 283 3.52 -14.54 29.09
C VAL A 283 4.65 -15.06 28.19
N GLN A 284 4.51 -16.27 27.64
CA GLN A 284 5.48 -16.86 26.71
C GLN A 284 5.53 -16.09 25.39
N LEU A 285 4.38 -15.85 24.76
CA LEU A 285 4.30 -15.04 23.53
C LEU A 285 4.87 -13.63 23.75
N GLY A 286 4.50 -13.00 24.86
CA GLY A 286 5.03 -11.69 25.22
C GLY A 286 6.53 -11.67 25.50
N THR A 287 7.14 -12.81 25.82
CA THR A 287 8.60 -12.96 25.92
C THR A 287 9.21 -13.09 24.53
N GLN A 288 8.62 -13.91 23.65
CA GLN A 288 9.05 -14.04 22.26
C GLN A 288 9.03 -12.70 21.51
N PHE A 289 7.97 -11.89 21.70
CA PHE A 289 7.89 -10.54 21.10
C PHE A 289 8.98 -9.59 21.62
N ALA A 290 9.49 -9.79 22.84
CA ALA A 290 10.53 -8.94 23.38
C ALA A 290 11.94 -9.38 22.93
N THR A 291 12.12 -10.64 22.54
CA THR A 291 13.44 -11.23 22.27
C THR A 291 13.69 -11.57 20.80
N ASN A 292 12.66 -11.77 19.98
CA ASN A 292 12.82 -12.19 18.59
C ASN A 292 12.84 -10.98 17.63
N PRO A 293 14.00 -10.61 17.05
CA PRO A 293 14.11 -9.45 16.15
C PRO A 293 13.39 -9.66 14.81
N GLN A 294 13.20 -10.90 14.35
CA GLN A 294 12.55 -11.16 13.05
C GLN A 294 11.12 -10.61 13.02
N LEU A 295 10.40 -10.70 14.14
CA LEU A 295 9.03 -10.20 14.31
C LEU A 295 8.92 -8.67 14.17
N HIS A 296 10.05 -7.97 14.17
CA HIS A 296 10.13 -6.52 14.08
C HIS A 296 10.77 -6.02 12.78
N SER A 297 11.42 -6.90 12.02
CA SER A 297 12.30 -6.54 10.90
C SER A 297 11.57 -5.95 9.69
N VAL A 298 10.54 -6.63 9.18
CA VAL A 298 9.86 -6.28 7.92
C VAL A 298 9.26 -4.87 7.93
N ALA A 299 8.62 -4.49 9.03
CA ALA A 299 7.97 -3.17 9.16
C ALA A 299 8.87 -2.10 9.81
N ALA A 300 10.12 -2.43 10.15
CA ALA A 300 11.00 -1.52 10.91
C ALA A 300 11.18 -0.17 10.20
N GLU A 301 11.52 -0.19 8.91
CA GLU A 301 11.70 1.03 8.11
C GLU A 301 10.43 1.87 8.05
N GLY A 302 9.28 1.24 7.87
CA GLY A 302 7.98 1.92 7.85
C GLY A 302 7.68 2.63 9.16
N ILE A 303 7.98 1.97 10.29
CA ILE A 303 7.82 2.55 11.63
C ILE A 303 8.81 3.70 11.85
N TYR A 304 10.08 3.54 11.47
CA TYR A 304 11.07 4.62 11.59
C TYR A 304 10.69 5.83 10.74
N ARG A 305 10.21 5.62 9.50
CA ARG A 305 9.68 6.68 8.64
C ARG A 305 8.49 7.40 9.28
N ALA A 306 7.55 6.65 9.85
CA ALA A 306 6.40 7.21 10.56
C ALA A 306 6.82 8.05 11.78
N VAL A 307 7.90 7.66 12.47
CA VAL A 307 8.49 8.40 13.60
C VAL A 307 9.19 9.67 13.15
N LEU A 308 9.98 9.61 12.07
CA LEU A 308 10.67 10.78 11.52
C LEU A 308 9.69 11.87 11.09
N VAL A 309 8.58 11.48 10.46
CA VAL A 309 7.49 12.38 10.02
C VAL A 309 6.58 12.80 11.20
N SER A 310 6.75 12.25 12.40
CA SER A 310 5.95 12.62 13.56
C SER A 310 6.51 13.87 14.25
N ASP A 311 5.59 14.76 14.68
CA ASP A 311 5.91 15.94 15.49
C ASP A 311 6.36 15.59 16.93
N VAL A 312 6.18 14.33 17.36
CA VAL A 312 6.45 13.90 18.75
C VAL A 312 7.93 13.55 18.92
N GLN A 313 8.68 14.45 19.55
CA GLN A 313 10.12 14.30 19.79
C GLN A 313 10.48 13.05 20.60
N ALA A 314 9.62 12.64 21.54
CA ALA A 314 9.87 11.47 22.37
C ALA A 314 10.02 10.16 21.58
N PHE A 315 9.43 10.07 20.38
CA PHE A 315 9.57 8.88 19.53
C PHE A 315 10.95 8.82 18.86
N LYS A 316 11.55 9.99 18.58
CA LYS A 316 12.84 10.09 17.88
C LYS A 316 14.00 9.56 18.73
N ASN A 317 13.84 9.52 20.05
CA ASN A 317 14.84 8.97 20.98
C ASN A 317 15.10 7.47 20.79
N PHE A 318 14.17 6.74 20.15
CA PHE A 318 14.28 5.30 19.89
C PHE A 318 14.86 4.97 18.51
N LEU A 319 15.15 6.00 17.70
CA LEU A 319 15.69 5.79 16.36
C LEU A 319 17.13 5.28 16.45
N PRO A 320 17.50 4.27 15.65
CA PRO A 320 18.89 3.87 15.51
C PRO A 320 19.77 5.05 15.08
N PRO A 321 21.03 5.14 15.56
CA PRO A 321 21.95 6.23 15.17
C PRO A 321 22.16 6.35 13.67
N ALA A 322 22.16 5.23 12.94
CA ALA A 322 22.27 5.20 11.48
C ALA A 322 21.07 5.90 10.81
N VAL A 323 19.85 5.55 11.22
CA VAL A 323 18.61 6.15 10.70
C VAL A 323 18.54 7.65 10.99
N TYR A 324 18.91 8.04 12.20
CA TYR A 324 18.95 9.45 12.58
C TYR A 324 19.94 10.23 11.70
N SER A 325 21.15 9.69 11.51
CA SER A 325 22.18 10.30 10.67
C SER A 325 21.73 10.42 9.21
N HIS A 326 21.15 9.36 8.64
CA HIS A 326 20.60 9.39 7.28
C HIS A 326 19.54 10.48 7.10
N SER A 327 18.61 10.61 8.06
CA SER A 327 17.54 11.61 7.99
C SER A 327 18.05 13.05 7.93
N THR A 328 19.23 13.34 8.50
CA THR A 328 19.83 14.69 8.43
C THR A 328 20.36 15.05 7.04
N THR A 329 20.71 14.04 6.26
CA THR A 329 21.23 14.19 4.89
C THR A 329 20.17 13.95 3.81
N ALA A 330 19.03 13.36 4.18
CA ALA A 330 17.95 13.02 3.29
C ALA A 330 17.08 14.25 2.94
N PHE A 331 16.27 14.10 1.89
CA PHE A 331 15.26 15.09 1.54
C PHE A 331 14.15 15.10 2.60
N SER A 332 13.63 16.28 2.96
CA SER A 332 12.55 16.40 3.95
C SER A 332 11.28 15.62 3.57
N PHE A 333 11.01 15.54 2.26
CA PHE A 333 9.86 14.84 1.70
C PHE A 333 10.06 13.32 1.56
N ASP A 334 11.30 12.84 1.64
CA ASP A 334 11.66 11.41 1.63
C ASP A 334 12.79 11.14 2.66
N PRO A 335 12.47 11.17 3.97
CA PRO A 335 13.47 11.20 5.04
C PRO A 335 14.17 9.85 5.25
N LEU A 336 13.60 8.76 4.70
CA LEU A 336 14.14 7.41 4.79
C LEU A 336 13.70 6.62 3.54
N PRO A 337 14.42 6.73 2.41
CA PRO A 337 14.11 5.95 1.22
C PRO A 337 14.29 4.44 1.50
N PRO A 338 13.45 3.57 0.91
CA PRO A 338 13.54 2.12 1.10
C PRO A 338 14.80 1.54 0.46
N GLU A 339 15.35 0.48 1.06
CA GLU A 339 16.49 -0.23 0.50
C GLU A 339 16.14 -0.96 -0.82
N GLY A 340 17.04 -0.91 -1.79
CA GLY A 340 16.89 -1.59 -3.09
C GLY A 340 15.82 -1.00 -4.01
N GLY A 341 15.37 0.24 -3.78
CA GLY A 341 14.45 0.98 -4.64
C GLY A 341 15.12 2.06 -5.50
N THR A 342 14.34 2.73 -6.34
CA THR A 342 14.81 3.92 -7.07
C THR A 342 14.96 5.11 -6.10
N SER A 343 15.82 6.07 -6.40
CA SER A 343 16.05 7.22 -5.53
C SER A 343 16.16 8.51 -6.35
N TYR A 344 15.94 9.65 -5.71
CA TYR A 344 16.17 10.97 -6.31
C TYR A 344 17.67 11.25 -6.43
N ASP A 345 18.36 10.52 -7.30
CA ASP A 345 19.79 10.64 -7.55
C ASP A 345 20.09 11.33 -8.90
N ALA A 346 21.38 11.53 -9.20
CA ALA A 346 21.80 12.17 -10.44
C ALA A 346 21.41 11.36 -11.69
N GLU A 347 21.16 10.06 -11.58
CA GLU A 347 20.72 9.22 -12.68
C GLU A 347 19.22 9.43 -12.97
N TYR A 348 18.40 9.48 -11.92
CA TYR A 348 16.98 9.80 -12.00
C TYR A 348 16.74 11.13 -12.74
N PHE A 349 17.47 12.18 -12.34
CA PHE A 349 17.32 13.50 -12.97
C PHE A 349 17.96 13.61 -14.36
N ARG A 350 18.89 12.72 -14.73
CA ARG A 350 19.52 12.72 -16.07
C ARG A 350 18.49 12.51 -17.18
N LYS A 351 17.50 11.64 -16.95
CA LYS A 351 16.39 11.40 -17.90
C LYS A 351 15.50 12.64 -18.10
N GLY A 352 15.40 13.50 -17.09
CA GLY A 352 14.64 14.75 -17.17
C GLY A 352 15.31 15.81 -18.03
N ASP A 353 16.64 15.97 -17.91
CA ASP A 353 17.39 16.94 -18.72
C ASP A 353 17.36 16.57 -20.22
N GLU A 354 17.38 15.27 -20.56
CA GLU A 354 17.24 14.80 -21.96
C GLU A 354 15.84 15.07 -22.56
N MET A 355 14.79 15.12 -21.73
CA MET A 355 13.43 15.48 -22.17
C MET A 355 13.19 16.99 -22.21
N ILE A 356 13.89 17.78 -21.39
CA ILE A 356 13.75 19.24 -21.33
C ILE A 356 14.50 19.92 -22.49
N ASP A 357 15.66 19.39 -22.88
CA ASP A 357 16.44 19.89 -24.03
C ASP A 357 16.12 19.20 -25.37
N GLY A 358 15.29 18.15 -25.36
CA GLY A 358 14.79 17.49 -26.56
C GLY A 358 13.50 18.13 -27.10
N PRO A 359 13.24 18.09 -28.43
CA PRO A 359 11.92 18.45 -28.94
C PRO A 359 10.87 17.57 -28.26
N SER A 360 9.78 18.19 -27.80
CA SER A 360 8.61 17.55 -27.17
C SER A 360 8.26 16.25 -27.88
N GLU A 361 7.83 15.21 -27.16
CA GLU A 361 7.38 13.96 -27.79
C GLU A 361 6.24 14.20 -28.80
N MET A 362 5.42 15.24 -28.60
CA MET A 362 4.45 15.72 -29.60
C MET A 362 5.10 16.42 -30.80
N ALA A 363 6.23 17.10 -30.61
CA ALA A 363 6.99 17.69 -31.71
C ALA A 363 7.72 16.62 -32.52
N ARG A 364 8.28 15.58 -31.87
CA ARG A 364 8.86 14.42 -32.57
C ARG A 364 7.81 13.59 -33.30
N ARG A 365 6.60 13.45 -32.72
CA ARG A 365 5.47 12.83 -33.43
C ARG A 365 5.02 13.65 -34.63
N ARG A 366 4.98 14.97 -34.52
CA ARG A 366 4.68 15.84 -35.66
C ARG A 366 5.76 15.84 -36.72
N GLU A 367 7.04 15.85 -36.33
CA GLU A 367 8.16 15.74 -37.27
C GLU A 367 8.19 14.36 -37.93
N ALA A 368 7.87 13.29 -37.20
CA ALA A 368 7.73 11.95 -37.78
C ALA A 368 6.48 11.83 -38.67
N GLU A 369 5.36 12.45 -38.32
CA GLU A 369 4.15 12.53 -39.14
C GLU A 369 4.39 13.40 -40.40
N GLU A 370 5.16 14.49 -40.30
CA GLU A 370 5.55 15.34 -41.43
C GLU A 370 6.59 14.66 -42.33
N GLU A 371 7.54 13.89 -41.77
CA GLU A 371 8.49 13.06 -42.52
C GLU A 371 7.79 11.87 -43.20
N GLU A 372 6.81 11.24 -42.55
CA GLU A 372 5.96 10.20 -43.16
C GLU A 372 5.05 10.78 -44.26
N GLU A 373 4.49 11.98 -44.09
CA GLU A 373 3.70 12.67 -45.13
C GLU A 373 4.56 13.12 -46.32
N GLU A 374 5.83 13.50 -46.10
CA GLU A 374 6.78 13.83 -47.18
C GLU A 374 7.29 12.59 -47.93
N GLU A 375 7.48 11.45 -47.25
CA GLU A 375 7.83 10.17 -47.90
C GLU A 375 6.63 9.56 -48.66
N GLU A 376 5.42 9.62 -48.10
CA GLU A 376 4.19 9.16 -48.78
C GLU A 376 3.78 10.06 -49.95
N GLY A 377 4.06 11.36 -49.88
CA GLY A 377 3.77 12.34 -50.92
C GLY A 377 4.54 12.15 -52.24
N PHE A 378 5.64 11.38 -52.23
CA PHE A 378 6.45 11.13 -53.43
C PHE A 378 6.33 9.72 -54.01
N ALA A 379 5.67 8.77 -53.31
CA ALA A 379 5.57 7.37 -53.76
C ALA A 379 4.14 6.76 -53.76
N GLY A 380 3.15 7.39 -53.12
CA GLY A 380 1.85 6.74 -52.82
C GLY A 380 0.74 6.82 -53.89
N GLY A 381 0.97 7.50 -55.03
CA GLY A 381 -0.14 7.93 -55.89
C GLY A 381 -0.88 6.87 -56.73
N MET A 382 -0.40 5.63 -56.89
CA MET A 382 -1.02 4.69 -57.86
C MET A 382 -0.97 3.18 -57.51
N VAL A 383 -0.40 2.75 -56.38
CA VAL A 383 -0.12 1.31 -56.17
C VAL A 383 -1.14 0.58 -55.27
N GLY A 384 -1.77 1.27 -54.30
CA GLY A 384 -2.65 0.61 -53.32
C GLY A 384 -4.07 0.27 -53.81
N GLU A 385 -4.58 0.96 -54.83
CA GLU A 385 -5.98 0.81 -55.26
C GLU A 385 -6.17 -0.42 -56.17
N GLU A 386 -5.21 -0.70 -57.06
CA GLU A 386 -5.24 -1.88 -57.94
C GLU A 386 -5.04 -3.21 -57.20
N GLU A 387 -4.23 -3.25 -56.13
CA GLU A 387 -4.06 -4.46 -55.31
C GLU A 387 -5.30 -4.77 -54.47
N ALA A 388 -6.00 -3.74 -53.99
CA ALA A 388 -7.24 -3.92 -53.24
C ALA A 388 -8.40 -4.41 -54.14
N GLU A 389 -8.48 -3.94 -55.39
CA GLU A 389 -9.45 -4.45 -56.37
C GLU A 389 -9.15 -5.89 -56.80
N ARG A 390 -7.89 -6.25 -57.03
CA ARG A 390 -7.53 -7.66 -57.34
C ARG A 390 -7.83 -8.62 -56.19
N ALA A 391 -7.52 -8.22 -54.95
CA ALA A 391 -7.83 -9.04 -53.78
C ALA A 391 -9.35 -9.21 -53.58
N LEU A 392 -10.15 -8.21 -53.96
CA LEU A 392 -11.60 -8.29 -53.95
C LEU A 392 -12.12 -9.28 -55.01
N GLU A 393 -11.58 -9.23 -56.23
CA GLU A 393 -11.95 -10.15 -57.33
C GLU A 393 -11.60 -11.62 -57.00
N GLU A 394 -10.41 -11.88 -56.44
CA GLU A 394 -10.01 -13.23 -55.99
C GLU A 394 -10.94 -13.79 -54.89
N LEU A 395 -11.48 -12.92 -54.04
CA LEU A 395 -12.45 -13.30 -53.01
C LEU A 395 -13.82 -13.64 -53.61
N PHE A 396 -14.20 -13.10 -54.77
CA PHE A 396 -15.45 -13.46 -55.45
C PHE A 396 -15.31 -14.67 -56.39
N GLU A 397 -14.15 -14.90 -57.00
CA GLU A 397 -13.92 -15.99 -57.96
C GLU A 397 -13.72 -17.37 -57.30
N ASN A 398 -13.14 -17.43 -56.10
CA ASN A 398 -12.95 -18.68 -55.36
C ASN A 398 -14.28 -19.15 -54.74
N GLY A 399 -15.16 -19.72 -55.56
CA GLY A 399 -16.55 -20.08 -55.21
C GLY A 399 -16.74 -21.32 -54.34
N ASP A 400 -15.72 -22.16 -54.12
CA ASP A 400 -15.87 -23.41 -53.37
C ASP A 400 -15.20 -23.34 -51.99
N VAL A 401 -16.03 -23.08 -50.97
CA VAL A 401 -15.63 -23.02 -49.56
C VAL A 401 -15.58 -24.42 -48.92
N ASP A 402 -16.08 -25.44 -49.62
CA ASP A 402 -16.30 -26.78 -49.07
C ASP A 402 -15.01 -27.60 -48.91
N HIS A 403 -13.94 -27.27 -49.66
CA HIS A 403 -12.70 -28.05 -49.71
C HIS A 403 -11.46 -27.40 -49.06
N LEU A 404 -11.63 -26.37 -48.22
CA LEU A 404 -10.51 -25.66 -47.59
C LEU A 404 -9.99 -26.34 -46.31
N GLU A 405 -8.65 -26.38 -46.15
CA GLU A 405 -7.97 -26.87 -44.93
C GLU A 405 -8.13 -25.90 -43.74
N PRO A 406 -8.06 -26.36 -42.47
CA PRO A 406 -8.38 -25.55 -41.28
C PRO A 406 -7.54 -24.27 -41.11
N GLU A 407 -6.27 -24.28 -41.48
CA GLU A 407 -5.38 -23.10 -41.41
C GLU A 407 -5.76 -22.06 -42.47
N GLN A 408 -6.06 -22.51 -43.68
CA GLN A 408 -6.53 -21.65 -44.78
C GLN A 408 -7.90 -21.05 -44.46
N LEU A 409 -8.75 -21.80 -43.75
CA LEU A 409 -10.07 -21.36 -43.30
C LEU A 409 -9.98 -20.16 -42.34
N ASN A 410 -9.04 -20.20 -41.39
CA ASN A 410 -8.80 -19.08 -40.47
C ASN A 410 -8.20 -17.86 -41.18
N GLN A 411 -7.30 -18.08 -42.14
CA GLN A 411 -6.69 -17.00 -42.92
C GLN A 411 -7.72 -16.24 -43.76
N VAL A 412 -8.57 -16.98 -44.50
CA VAL A 412 -9.64 -16.41 -45.33
C VAL A 412 -10.70 -15.70 -44.46
N ALA A 413 -11.06 -16.27 -43.30
CA ALA A 413 -12.01 -15.64 -42.38
C ALA A 413 -11.47 -14.31 -41.82
N ASN A 414 -10.19 -14.27 -41.43
CA ASN A 414 -9.57 -13.05 -40.92
C ASN A 414 -9.45 -11.98 -42.02
N GLN A 415 -9.14 -12.37 -43.25
CA GLN A 415 -9.12 -11.46 -44.40
C GLN A 415 -10.50 -10.89 -44.71
N LEU A 416 -11.56 -11.72 -44.71
CA LEU A 416 -12.94 -11.25 -44.90
C LEU A 416 -13.40 -10.32 -43.77
N GLN A 417 -13.03 -10.62 -42.52
CA GLN A 417 -13.35 -9.77 -41.38
C GLN A 417 -12.65 -8.40 -41.48
N LEU A 418 -11.37 -8.40 -41.82
CA LEU A 418 -10.59 -7.18 -42.00
C LEU A 418 -11.16 -6.34 -43.16
N PHE A 419 -11.52 -6.99 -44.27
CA PHE A 419 -12.07 -6.32 -45.45
C PHE A 419 -13.46 -5.73 -45.18
N LEU A 420 -14.32 -6.45 -44.46
CA LEU A 420 -15.61 -5.91 -44.01
C LEU A 420 -15.39 -4.69 -43.10
N GLN A 421 -14.44 -4.74 -42.16
CA GLN A 421 -14.14 -3.64 -41.25
C GLN A 421 -13.59 -2.39 -41.97
N LEU A 422 -12.72 -2.56 -42.97
CA LEU A 422 -12.08 -1.44 -43.68
C LEU A 422 -12.91 -0.91 -44.87
N GLY A 423 -13.64 -1.78 -45.56
CA GLY A 423 -14.37 -1.47 -46.80
C GLY A 423 -15.85 -1.12 -46.64
N TYR A 424 -16.33 -0.93 -45.41
CA TYR A 424 -17.76 -0.83 -45.07
C TYR A 424 -18.51 0.30 -45.78
N GLU A 425 -17.83 1.36 -46.23
CA GLU A 425 -18.46 2.48 -46.94
C GLU A 425 -18.41 2.34 -48.47
N ARG A 426 -17.48 1.55 -49.03
CA ARG A 426 -17.18 1.52 -50.47
C ARG A 426 -17.90 0.41 -51.26
N LEU A 427 -18.44 -0.62 -50.60
CA LEU A 427 -19.09 -1.78 -51.23
C LEU A 427 -20.59 -1.55 -51.54
N GLN A 428 -21.13 -2.08 -52.63
CA GLN A 428 -22.58 -2.03 -52.89
C GLN A 428 -23.36 -2.94 -51.90
N PRO A 429 -24.62 -2.63 -51.55
CA PRO A 429 -25.39 -3.39 -50.56
C PRO A 429 -25.48 -4.89 -50.86
N GLU A 430 -25.67 -5.26 -52.13
CA GLU A 430 -25.78 -6.67 -52.57
C GLU A 430 -24.47 -7.45 -52.37
N GLN A 431 -23.32 -6.81 -52.61
CA GLN A 431 -21.99 -7.41 -52.41
C GLN A 431 -21.71 -7.65 -50.92
N ARG A 432 -22.22 -6.76 -50.05
CA ARG A 432 -22.09 -6.91 -48.59
C ARG A 432 -22.87 -8.10 -48.06
N GLU A 433 -24.07 -8.35 -48.57
CA GLU A 433 -24.88 -9.50 -48.17
C GLU A 433 -24.23 -10.82 -48.57
N VAL A 434 -23.64 -10.89 -49.77
CA VAL A 434 -22.90 -12.08 -50.23
C VAL A 434 -21.68 -12.37 -49.36
N LEU A 435 -20.88 -11.36 -49.03
CA LEU A 435 -19.70 -11.52 -48.18
C LEU A 435 -20.06 -11.88 -46.73
N ARG A 436 -21.14 -11.33 -46.19
CA ARG A 436 -21.65 -11.72 -44.85
C ARG A 436 -22.16 -13.14 -44.81
N ALA A 437 -23.00 -13.53 -45.77
CA ALA A 437 -23.49 -14.90 -45.84
C ALA A 437 -22.35 -15.93 -45.97
N ARG A 438 -21.26 -15.56 -46.66
CA ARG A 438 -20.06 -16.39 -46.75
C ARG A 438 -19.27 -16.43 -45.44
N PHE A 439 -19.11 -15.29 -44.77
CA PHE A 439 -18.47 -15.23 -43.46
C PHE A 439 -19.23 -16.06 -42.42
N ASP A 440 -20.56 -15.99 -42.40
CA ASP A 440 -21.41 -16.75 -41.48
C ASP A 440 -21.25 -18.27 -41.69
N ARG A 441 -21.20 -18.74 -42.95
CA ARG A 441 -20.92 -20.15 -43.28
C ARG A 441 -19.53 -20.61 -42.81
N LEU A 442 -18.52 -19.76 -42.95
CA LEU A 442 -17.16 -20.05 -42.47
C LEU A 442 -17.09 -20.10 -40.94
N PHE A 443 -17.83 -19.22 -40.28
CA PHE A 443 -17.89 -19.12 -38.83
C PHE A 443 -18.57 -20.34 -38.19
N GLU A 444 -19.67 -20.83 -38.78
CA GLU A 444 -20.35 -22.05 -38.33
C GLU A 444 -19.43 -23.29 -38.40
N ARG A 445 -18.60 -23.39 -39.44
CA ARG A 445 -17.66 -24.52 -39.60
C ARG A 445 -16.51 -24.48 -38.59
N ARG A 446 -16.06 -23.28 -38.18
CA ARG A 446 -14.98 -23.08 -37.19
C ARG A 446 -15.35 -23.61 -35.80
N GLN A 447 -16.64 -23.61 -35.44
CA GLN A 447 -17.10 -24.07 -34.11
C GLN A 447 -16.99 -25.59 -33.89
N HIS A 448 -16.76 -26.39 -34.94
CA HIS A 448 -16.67 -27.85 -34.87
C HIS A 448 -15.24 -28.42 -34.78
N VAL A 449 -14.20 -27.57 -34.69
CA VAL A 449 -12.81 -28.02 -34.57
C VAL A 449 -12.36 -27.92 -33.09
N PRO A 450 -12.08 -29.04 -32.39
CA PRO A 450 -11.60 -28.98 -31.02
C PRO A 450 -10.17 -28.40 -30.96
N PRO A 451 -9.82 -27.65 -29.90
CA PRO A 451 -8.52 -27.00 -29.80
C PRO A 451 -7.38 -28.03 -29.69
N PRO A 452 -6.18 -27.71 -30.18
CA PRO A 452 -5.05 -28.62 -30.14
C PRO A 452 -4.55 -28.85 -28.70
N VAL A 453 -4.25 -30.10 -28.37
CA VAL A 453 -3.73 -30.53 -27.07
C VAL A 453 -2.25 -30.14 -26.95
N GLU A 454 -1.91 -29.32 -25.96
CA GLU A 454 -0.53 -28.98 -25.61
C GLU A 454 0.22 -30.21 -25.06
N ARG A 455 1.44 -30.47 -25.56
CA ARG A 455 2.32 -31.52 -25.04
C ARG A 455 3.18 -30.99 -23.89
N PRO A 456 3.56 -31.82 -22.90
CA PRO A 456 4.38 -31.39 -21.77
C PRO A 456 5.83 -31.16 -22.21
N ALA A 457 6.46 -30.13 -21.66
CA ALA A 457 7.89 -29.83 -21.83
C ALA A 457 8.76 -30.79 -21.03
N ASP A 458 9.88 -31.18 -21.63
CA ASP A 458 10.85 -32.16 -21.13
C ASP A 458 11.49 -31.79 -19.77
N GLU A 459 11.65 -32.80 -18.93
CA GLU A 459 12.44 -32.79 -17.68
C GLU A 459 13.94 -32.89 -17.99
N ASP A 460 14.74 -31.98 -17.43
CA ASP A 460 16.18 -32.16 -17.27
C ASP A 460 16.56 -32.02 -15.78
N HIS A 461 17.10 -33.10 -15.22
CA HIS A 461 17.69 -33.18 -13.89
C HIS A 461 19.11 -32.58 -13.84
N HIS A 462 19.48 -31.88 -12.76
CA HIS A 462 20.55 -32.33 -11.84
C HIS A 462 20.88 -31.37 -10.67
N SER A 463 21.27 -32.02 -9.56
CA SER A 463 21.91 -31.55 -8.31
C SER A 463 20.99 -30.91 -7.25
N SER A 464 21.17 -31.06 -5.93
CA SER A 464 21.52 -32.19 -5.02
C SER A 464 21.64 -31.56 -3.62
N THR A 465 20.75 -31.93 -2.69
CA THR A 465 20.92 -32.02 -1.23
C THR A 465 21.47 -30.83 -0.42
N SER A 466 20.66 -30.30 0.49
CA SER A 466 20.91 -30.40 1.95
C SER A 466 19.61 -30.15 2.74
N ASP A 467 19.26 -31.11 3.59
CA ASP A 467 18.22 -31.07 4.62
C ASP A 467 18.48 -29.99 5.69
N ASP A 468 17.44 -29.77 6.50
CA ASP A 468 17.34 -28.97 7.73
C ASP A 468 16.87 -27.52 7.58
N ASP A 469 15.60 -27.34 7.20
CA ASP A 469 14.78 -26.28 7.79
C ASP A 469 13.48 -26.87 8.34
N VAL A 470 13.42 -26.92 9.67
CA VAL A 470 12.21 -27.27 10.42
C VAL A 470 11.28 -26.07 10.35
N ASP A 471 10.46 -26.00 9.32
CA ASP A 471 9.30 -25.10 9.27
C ASP A 471 8.29 -25.55 10.34
N LEU A 472 8.39 -24.94 11.53
CA LEU A 472 7.33 -25.00 12.53
C LEU A 472 6.21 -24.05 12.08
N PRO A 473 4.98 -24.55 11.80
CA PRO A 473 3.84 -23.66 11.59
C PRO A 473 3.51 -22.99 12.93
N MET A 474 3.86 -21.71 13.06
CA MET A 474 3.50 -20.92 14.25
C MET A 474 1.98 -20.66 14.24
N PRO A 475 1.25 -20.93 15.35
CA PRO A 475 -0.20 -20.76 15.41
C PRO A 475 -0.59 -19.29 15.27
N GLY A 476 -1.54 -18.97 14.38
CA GLY A 476 -1.99 -17.60 14.14
C GLY A 476 -2.57 -16.95 15.40
N ALA A 477 -2.01 -15.80 15.81
CA ALA A 477 -2.33 -15.15 17.08
C ALA A 477 -3.74 -14.53 17.19
N PHE A 478 -4.58 -14.66 16.17
CA PHE A 478 -5.99 -14.25 16.18
C PHE A 478 -6.95 -15.41 15.93
N ALA A 479 -6.46 -16.58 15.52
CA ALA A 479 -7.28 -17.75 15.30
C ALA A 479 -7.32 -18.61 16.56
N ASN A 480 -8.53 -18.75 17.12
CA ASN A 480 -8.92 -19.57 18.28
C ASN A 480 -8.86 -18.89 19.66
N THR A 481 -9.86 -18.07 19.95
CA THR A 481 -10.48 -17.99 21.29
C THR A 481 -11.97 -17.73 21.13
N PHE A 482 -12.75 -18.81 20.99
CA PHE A 482 -14.19 -18.85 21.28
C PHE A 482 -14.40 -19.76 22.48
#